data_AF-A4CU18-F1
#
_entry.id   AF-A4CU18-F1
#
_cell.length_a   1.000
_cell.length_b   1.000
_cell.length_c   1.000
_cell.angle_alpha   90.00
_cell.angle_beta   90.00
_cell.angle_gamma   90.00
#
_symmetry.space_group_name_H-M   'P 1'
#
loop_
_entity.id
_entity.type
_entity.pdbx_description
1 polymer ?
#
loop_
_entity_poly.entity_id
_entity_poly.type
_entity_poly.pdbx_seq_one_letter_code
_entity_poly.pdbx_strand_id
1 'polypeptide(L)'
;MWMADPQAEPQDKRSLPAPYQSPWEALRRDVPAALADLRLRFQELWRRNREGDLSTPGFWPQDLAPLFWPLLLALGTAVLLLGVIQLRGALAPVAEPEPQGVERIVTTPLPEARPLAAIPEPVPSEPVAAEPIAAEPVAAEPELPLLQVTPLLKLLAEVDRDSAIPEGLLLTAQPLPERNGAVLTLDAKQWRELPPSQRLNRTEAWWEQLQEEGYDDLTLEDTDHHLLARPSRVGNGMIMFDPQTTP
;
A
#
# COMPACT_ATOMS: atom_id res chain seq x y z
N MET A 1 13.27 31.28 53.98
CA MET A 1 12.79 32.18 52.91
C MET A 1 12.89 31.38 51.63
N TRP A 2 11.74 31.18 50.99
CA TRP A 2 11.53 30.26 49.88
C TRP A 2 12.18 30.80 48.59
N MET A 3 12.84 29.93 47.82
CA MET A 3 12.97 30.12 46.37
C MET A 3 12.67 28.78 45.72
N ALA A 4 11.58 28.77 44.96
CA ALA A 4 10.98 27.61 44.35
C ALA A 4 11.83 27.07 43.20
N ASP A 5 11.92 25.75 43.12
CA ASP A 5 12.30 25.00 41.93
C ASP A 5 11.46 25.47 40.72
N PRO A 6 12.06 25.71 39.54
CA PRO A 6 11.28 25.82 38.32
C PRO A 6 10.71 24.43 38.00
N GLN A 7 9.38 24.30 38.11
CA GLN A 7 8.67 23.13 37.62
C GLN A 7 8.99 22.96 36.12
N ALA A 8 9.65 21.87 35.78
CA ALA A 8 9.72 21.39 34.41
C ALA A 8 8.29 21.01 33.99
N GLU A 9 7.66 21.86 33.18
CA GLU A 9 6.36 21.55 32.57
C GLU A 9 6.48 20.25 31.74
N PRO A 10 5.54 19.30 31.90
CA PRO A 10 5.51 18.14 31.03
C PRO A 10 5.13 18.62 29.62
N GLN A 11 6.10 18.59 28.70
CA GLN A 11 5.91 18.93 27.29
C GLN A 11 4.64 18.26 26.75
N ASP A 12 3.67 19.09 26.37
CA ASP A 12 2.40 18.68 25.80
C ASP A 12 2.66 17.99 24.45
N LYS A 13 2.56 16.65 24.42
CA LYS A 13 2.58 15.83 23.20
C LYS A 13 1.42 16.13 22.23
N ARG A 14 0.62 17.17 22.51
CA ARG A 14 -0.55 17.63 21.77
C ARG A 14 -0.26 18.75 20.77
N SER A 15 0.97 19.24 20.70
CA SER A 15 1.36 20.39 19.85
C SER A 15 1.88 19.99 18.46
N LEU A 16 1.43 18.87 17.90
CA LEU A 16 1.68 18.51 16.49
C LEU A 16 0.42 18.86 15.66
N PRO A 17 0.58 19.44 14.44
CA PRO A 17 -0.54 19.91 13.62
C PRO A 17 -1.49 18.79 13.14
N ALA A 18 -1.07 17.53 13.29
CA ALA A 18 -1.93 16.36 13.24
C ALA A 18 -1.61 15.45 14.44
N PRO A 19 -2.61 14.92 15.16
CA PRO A 19 -2.36 13.97 16.24
C PRO A 19 -1.80 12.67 15.64
N TYR A 20 -0.48 12.49 15.67
CA TYR A 20 0.14 11.24 15.26
C TYR A 20 -0.27 10.14 16.24
N GLN A 21 -1.11 9.22 15.77
CA GLN A 21 -1.45 8.02 16.51
C GLN A 21 -0.41 6.94 16.18
N SER A 22 0.32 6.47 17.20
CA SER A 22 1.30 5.40 17.00
C SER A 22 0.60 4.14 16.48
N PRO A 23 1.04 3.56 15.35
CA PRO A 23 0.43 2.35 14.79
C PRO A 23 0.51 1.16 15.76
N TRP A 24 1.55 1.11 16.59
CA TRP A 24 1.70 0.09 17.63
C TRP A 24 0.69 0.23 18.77
N GLU A 25 0.25 1.46 19.04
CA GLU A 25 -0.74 1.78 20.07
C GLU A 25 -2.16 1.46 19.60
N ALA A 26 -2.45 1.63 18.31
CA ALA A 26 -3.68 1.14 17.70
C ALA A 26 -3.70 -0.40 17.70
N LEU A 27 -2.63 -1.03 17.19
CA LEU A 27 -2.52 -2.48 17.12
C LEU A 27 -2.72 -3.16 18.49
N ARG A 28 -2.05 -2.69 19.55
CA ARG A 28 -2.20 -3.29 20.88
C ARG A 28 -3.63 -3.20 21.44
N ARG A 29 -4.40 -2.18 21.03
CA ARG A 29 -5.79 -1.99 21.44
C ARG A 29 -6.70 -3.01 20.76
N ASP A 30 -6.37 -3.42 19.54
CA ASP A 30 -7.17 -4.36 18.75
C ASP A 30 -6.81 -5.83 19.02
N VAL A 31 -5.63 -6.11 19.58
CA VAL A 31 -5.19 -7.47 19.96
C VAL A 31 -6.24 -8.28 20.75
N PRO A 32 -6.90 -7.73 21.80
CA PRO A 32 -7.91 -8.49 22.55
C PRO A 32 -9.12 -8.88 21.70
N ALA A 33 -9.56 -8.02 20.77
CA ALA A 33 -10.66 -8.31 19.87
C ALA A 33 -10.28 -9.41 18.87
N ALA A 34 -9.08 -9.31 18.29
CA ALA A 34 -8.55 -10.34 17.40
C ALA A 34 -8.40 -11.70 18.11
N LEU A 35 -7.96 -11.70 19.38
CA LEU A 35 -7.89 -12.91 20.20
C LEU A 35 -9.27 -13.50 20.49
N ALA A 36 -10.29 -12.67 20.69
CA ALA A 36 -11.66 -13.13 20.87
C ALA A 36 -12.20 -13.81 19.60
N ASP A 37 -12.00 -13.21 18.43
CA ASP A 37 -12.38 -13.81 17.15
C ASP A 37 -11.64 -15.13 16.91
N LEU A 38 -10.32 -15.15 17.14
CA LEU A 38 -9.49 -16.34 16.98
C LEU A 38 -9.94 -17.47 17.92
N ARG A 39 -10.31 -17.14 19.17
CA ARG A 39 -10.89 -18.11 20.11
C ARG A 39 -12.22 -18.66 19.61
N LEU A 40 -13.10 -17.82 19.07
CA LEU A 40 -14.39 -18.28 18.51
C LEU A 40 -14.17 -19.22 17.32
N ARG A 41 -13.27 -18.87 16.40
CA ARG A 41 -12.91 -19.73 15.26
C ARG A 41 -12.32 -21.07 15.71
N PHE A 42 -11.48 -21.06 16.76
CA PHE A 42 -10.96 -22.30 17.34
C PHE A 42 -12.07 -23.17 17.95
N GLN A 43 -13.02 -22.57 18.65
CA GLN A 43 -14.18 -23.28 19.20
C GLN A 43 -15.07 -23.85 18.09
N GLU A 44 -15.31 -23.10 17.03
CA GLU A 44 -16.10 -23.54 15.89
C GLU A 44 -15.41 -24.68 15.14
N LEU A 45 -14.10 -24.58 14.93
CA LEU A 45 -13.31 -25.66 14.34
C LEU A 45 -13.37 -26.90 15.23
N TRP A 46 -13.24 -26.75 16.55
CA TRP A 46 -13.34 -27.87 17.49
C TRP A 46 -14.72 -28.54 17.45
N ARG A 47 -15.78 -27.73 17.35
CA ARG A 47 -17.16 -28.19 17.19
C ARG A 47 -17.31 -28.99 15.89
N ARG A 48 -16.93 -28.41 14.74
CA ARG A 48 -17.01 -29.08 13.42
C ARG A 48 -16.14 -30.33 13.33
N ASN A 49 -14.95 -30.30 13.94
CA ASN A 49 -14.06 -31.46 13.97
C ASN A 49 -14.65 -32.63 14.75
N ARG A 50 -15.40 -32.34 15.82
CA ARG A 50 -16.14 -33.36 16.59
C ARG A 50 -17.35 -33.90 15.84
N GLU A 51 -17.98 -33.07 15.01
CA GLU A 51 -19.11 -33.47 14.17
C GLU A 51 -18.68 -34.27 12.92
N GLY A 52 -17.36 -34.36 12.66
CA GLY A 52 -16.82 -35.07 11.49
C GLY A 52 -17.01 -34.31 10.17
N ASP A 53 -17.37 -33.03 10.23
CA ASP A 53 -17.59 -32.16 9.06
C ASP A 53 -16.26 -31.76 8.39
N LEU A 54 -15.13 -31.96 9.09
CA LEU A 54 -13.81 -31.67 8.57
C LEU A 54 -13.16 -32.90 7.97
N SER A 55 -12.61 -32.72 6.76
CA SER A 55 -11.84 -33.75 6.08
C SER A 55 -10.60 -34.12 6.89
N THR A 56 -10.38 -35.42 7.07
CA THR A 56 -9.15 -35.99 7.63
C THR A 56 -8.49 -36.88 6.59
N PRO A 57 -7.15 -36.92 6.53
CA PRO A 57 -6.45 -37.78 5.58
C PRO A 57 -6.72 -39.26 5.89
N GLY A 58 -6.84 -40.07 4.83
CA GLY A 58 -7.24 -41.48 4.96
C GLY A 58 -6.27 -42.40 5.72
N PHE A 59 -5.04 -41.94 6.00
CA PHE A 59 -4.08 -42.67 6.82
C PHE A 59 -4.22 -42.39 8.33
N TRP A 60 -5.09 -41.46 8.73
CA TRP A 60 -5.27 -41.10 10.13
C TRP A 60 -6.24 -42.04 10.85
N PRO A 61 -5.95 -42.51 12.07
CA PRO A 61 -6.87 -43.37 12.83
C PRO A 61 -8.21 -42.66 13.11
N GLN A 62 -9.33 -43.33 12.84
CA GLN A 62 -10.67 -42.75 13.02
C GLN A 62 -10.95 -42.35 14.47
N ASP A 63 -10.46 -43.13 15.44
CA ASP A 63 -10.60 -42.84 16.88
C ASP A 63 -9.88 -41.54 17.29
N LEU A 64 -8.87 -41.11 16.50
CA LEU A 64 -8.09 -39.91 16.75
C LEU A 64 -8.43 -38.78 15.78
N ALA A 65 -9.43 -38.94 14.90
CA ALA A 65 -9.84 -37.91 13.95
C ALA A 65 -10.11 -36.53 14.61
N PRO A 66 -10.74 -36.44 15.80
CA PRO A 66 -10.94 -35.16 16.49
C PRO A 66 -9.65 -34.44 16.93
N LEU A 67 -8.50 -35.12 16.88
CA LEU A 67 -7.19 -34.55 17.26
C LEU A 67 -6.33 -34.11 16.07
N PHE A 68 -6.69 -34.47 14.82
CA PHE A 68 -5.87 -34.15 13.65
C PHE A 68 -5.62 -32.64 13.50
N TRP A 69 -6.69 -31.87 13.33
CA TRP A 69 -6.61 -30.42 13.18
C TRP A 69 -5.97 -29.66 14.35
N PRO A 70 -6.33 -29.92 15.63
CA PRO A 70 -5.67 -29.22 16.72
C PRO A 70 -4.18 -29.53 16.81
N LEU A 71 -3.75 -30.75 16.48
CA LEU A 71 -2.33 -31.12 16.47
C LEU A 71 -1.58 -30.45 15.32
N LEU A 72 -2.18 -30.39 14.13
CA LEU A 72 -1.64 -29.66 12.98
C LEU A 72 -1.49 -28.15 13.27
N LEU A 73 -2.51 -27.53 13.86
CA LEU A 73 -2.48 -26.12 14.26
C LEU A 73 -1.43 -25.86 15.34
N ALA A 74 -1.34 -26.73 16.34
CA ALA A 74 -0.33 -26.63 17.39
C ALA A 74 1.08 -26.74 16.81
N LEU A 75 1.31 -27.69 15.87
CA LEU A 75 2.59 -27.85 15.19
C LEU A 75 2.94 -26.61 14.35
N GLY A 76 2.02 -26.11 13.53
CA GLY A 76 2.23 -24.91 12.73
C GLY A 76 2.54 -23.68 13.61
N THR A 77 1.80 -23.52 14.71
CA THR A 77 2.04 -22.44 15.68
C THR A 77 3.41 -22.58 16.36
N ALA A 78 3.81 -23.80 16.74
CA ALA A 78 5.12 -24.05 17.33
C ALA A 78 6.26 -23.73 16.35
N VAL A 79 6.13 -24.10 15.08
CA VAL A 79 7.10 -23.75 14.02
C VAL A 79 7.18 -22.24 13.84
N LEU A 80 6.06 -21.53 13.80
CA LEU A 80 6.03 -20.06 13.72
C LEU A 80 6.71 -19.42 14.93
N LEU A 81 6.39 -19.85 16.15
CA LEU A 81 7.01 -19.34 17.36
C LEU A 81 8.52 -19.59 17.36
N LEU A 82 8.95 -20.78 16.96
CA LEU A 82 10.37 -21.10 16.86
C LEU A 82 11.05 -20.22 15.80
N GLY A 83 10.42 -20.01 14.64
CA GLY A 83 10.91 -19.09 13.61
C GLY A 83 11.06 -17.65 14.12
N VAL A 84 10.08 -17.14 14.86
CA VAL A 84 10.14 -15.81 15.50
C VAL A 84 11.26 -15.75 16.54
N ILE A 85 11.44 -16.79 17.35
CA ILE A 85 12.54 -16.85 18.34
C ILE A 85 13.91 -16.87 17.64
N GLN A 86 14.06 -17.68 16.60
CA GLN A 86 15.29 -17.75 15.81
C GLN A 86 15.59 -16.41 15.11
N LEU A 87 14.57 -15.77 14.53
CA LEU A 87 14.71 -14.45 13.91
C LEU A 87 15.09 -13.40 14.95
N ARG A 88 14.46 -13.40 16.13
CA ARG A 88 14.85 -12.51 17.24
C ARG A 88 16.28 -12.76 17.71
N GLY A 89 16.72 -14.02 17.75
CA GLY A 89 18.10 -14.38 18.06
C GLY A 89 19.10 -13.92 17.00
N ALA A 90 18.74 -14.02 15.72
CA ALA A 90 19.56 -13.54 14.60
C ALA A 90 19.64 -12.01 14.52
N LEU A 91 18.56 -11.32 14.89
CA LEU A 91 18.51 -9.87 14.99
C LEU A 91 19.02 -9.33 16.34
N ALA A 92 19.27 -10.22 17.31
CA ALA A 92 19.84 -9.80 18.58
C ALA A 92 21.22 -9.22 18.28
N PRO A 93 21.54 -8.02 18.80
CA PRO A 93 22.86 -7.45 18.62
C PRO A 93 23.87 -8.45 19.18
N VAL A 94 24.75 -8.94 18.30
CA VAL A 94 25.95 -9.66 18.72
C VAL A 94 26.67 -8.72 19.67
N ALA A 95 26.89 -9.15 20.91
CA ALA A 95 27.70 -8.40 21.85
C ALA A 95 29.03 -8.09 21.17
N GLU A 96 29.26 -6.81 20.86
CA GLU A 96 30.54 -6.36 20.34
C GLU A 96 31.62 -6.88 21.30
N PRO A 97 32.67 -7.56 20.80
CA PRO A 97 33.85 -7.79 21.63
C PRO A 97 34.31 -6.43 22.14
N GLU A 98 34.63 -6.34 23.45
CA GLU A 98 35.16 -5.12 24.08
C GLU A 98 36.13 -4.42 23.12
N PRO A 99 35.97 -3.11 22.86
CA PRO A 99 36.85 -2.40 21.94
C PRO A 99 38.27 -2.45 22.49
N GLN A 100 39.07 -3.38 21.98
CA GLN A 100 40.51 -3.37 22.20
C GLN A 100 41.06 -2.15 21.48
N GLY A 101 41.43 -1.15 22.28
CA GLY A 101 42.20 -0.01 21.84
C GLY A 101 41.41 0.92 20.92
N VAL A 102 41.04 2.08 21.44
CA VAL A 102 40.79 3.25 20.61
C VAL A 102 42.12 3.56 19.89
N GLU A 103 42.36 2.96 18.73
CA GLU A 103 43.28 3.53 17.76
C GLU A 103 42.64 4.84 17.32
N ARG A 104 43.16 5.92 17.92
CA ARG A 104 42.91 7.29 17.53
C ARG A 104 43.23 7.39 16.05
N ILE A 105 42.20 7.35 15.21
CA ILE A 105 42.32 7.77 13.82
C ILE A 105 42.72 9.24 13.90
N VAL A 106 44.01 9.50 13.69
CA VAL A 106 44.50 10.86 13.43
C VAL A 106 43.82 11.25 12.14
N THR A 107 42.81 12.12 12.24
CA THR A 107 42.18 12.72 11.09
C THR A 107 43.28 13.51 10.38
N THR A 108 43.77 12.95 9.27
CA THR A 108 44.58 13.73 8.34
C THR A 108 43.66 14.85 7.85
N PRO A 109 44.06 16.13 7.92
CA PRO A 109 43.21 17.21 7.45
C PRO A 109 42.88 17.00 5.98
N LEU A 110 41.59 17.09 5.68
CA LEU A 110 41.00 16.99 4.35
C LEU A 110 41.74 17.95 3.40
N PRO A 111 42.37 17.49 2.30
CA PRO A 111 42.97 18.40 1.34
C PRO A 111 41.87 19.23 0.68
N GLU A 112 42.09 20.54 0.62
CA GLU A 112 41.20 21.56 0.05
C GLU A 112 40.61 21.11 -1.30
N ALA A 113 39.29 21.28 -1.40
CA ALA A 113 38.56 21.09 -2.65
C ALA A 113 39.13 22.01 -3.74
N ARG A 114 39.74 21.40 -4.76
CA ARG A 114 40.05 22.11 -6.01
C ARG A 114 38.72 22.56 -6.64
N PRO A 115 38.56 23.84 -7.02
CA PRO A 115 37.37 24.27 -7.73
C PRO A 115 37.27 23.54 -9.07
N LEU A 116 36.10 22.96 -9.35
CA LEU A 116 35.81 22.35 -10.65
C LEU A 116 36.02 23.39 -11.74
N ALA A 117 36.82 23.03 -12.73
CA ALA A 117 36.96 23.76 -13.98
C ALA A 117 35.57 23.94 -14.62
N ALA A 118 35.30 25.15 -15.10
CA ALA A 118 34.10 25.54 -15.79
C ALA A 118 33.79 24.58 -16.94
N ILE A 119 32.60 23.97 -16.90
CA ILE A 119 32.02 23.27 -18.05
C ILE A 119 31.53 24.36 -19.01
N PRO A 120 31.96 24.37 -20.28
CA PRO A 120 31.54 25.38 -21.24
C PRO A 120 30.07 25.18 -21.64
N GLU A 121 29.36 26.30 -21.78
CA GLU A 121 27.98 26.39 -22.26
C GLU A 121 27.80 25.71 -23.63
N PRO A 122 26.77 24.89 -23.83
CA PRO A 122 26.35 24.48 -25.17
C PRO A 122 25.50 25.58 -25.82
N VAL A 123 26.01 26.10 -26.94
CA VAL A 123 25.34 26.98 -27.90
C VAL A 123 24.11 26.27 -28.54
N PRO A 124 23.10 27.03 -28.98
CA PRO A 124 21.75 26.53 -29.28
C PRO A 124 21.65 25.88 -30.66
N SER A 125 20.71 24.95 -30.83
CA SER A 125 20.26 24.49 -32.15
C SER A 125 18.76 24.28 -32.13
N GLU A 126 18.10 25.09 -32.94
CA GLU A 126 16.67 25.13 -33.27
C GLU A 126 16.27 23.97 -34.22
N PRO A 127 14.97 23.80 -34.53
CA PRO A 127 14.31 22.50 -34.66
C PRO A 127 14.36 21.93 -36.08
N VAL A 128 14.17 20.62 -36.19
CA VAL A 128 13.86 19.96 -37.47
C VAL A 128 12.49 19.31 -37.36
N ALA A 129 11.57 19.83 -38.18
CA ALA A 129 10.24 19.31 -38.38
C ALA A 129 10.21 18.24 -39.50
N ALA A 130 9.34 17.25 -39.29
CA ALA A 130 8.56 16.44 -40.23
C ALA A 130 9.26 15.65 -41.37
N GLU A 131 8.96 14.35 -41.48
CA GLU A 131 7.94 13.86 -42.43
C GLU A 131 7.64 12.35 -42.26
N PRO A 132 6.48 11.86 -42.77
CA PRO A 132 5.85 10.60 -42.41
C PRO A 132 6.19 9.45 -43.39
N ILE A 133 6.02 8.20 -42.96
CA ILE A 133 5.92 7.06 -43.88
C ILE A 133 4.75 6.17 -43.44
N ALA A 134 3.83 5.99 -44.37
CA ALA A 134 2.68 5.12 -44.30
C ALA A 134 2.97 3.72 -44.90
N ALA A 135 2.14 2.76 -44.47
CA ALA A 135 1.73 1.49 -45.09
C ALA A 135 2.38 0.16 -44.60
N GLU A 136 1.53 -0.56 -43.85
CA GLU A 136 1.29 -2.02 -43.62
C GLU A 136 1.80 -3.03 -44.69
N PRO A 137 1.87 -4.39 -44.44
CA PRO A 137 0.91 -5.21 -43.67
C PRO A 137 1.38 -6.47 -42.88
N VAL A 138 0.49 -6.89 -41.96
CA VAL A 138 0.17 -8.25 -41.48
C VAL A 138 1.27 -9.14 -40.87
N ALA A 139 1.17 -9.35 -39.56
CA ALA A 139 1.45 -10.64 -38.91
C ALA A 139 0.38 -10.87 -37.82
N ALA A 140 -0.25 -12.04 -37.86
CA ALA A 140 -1.34 -12.44 -36.99
C ALA A 140 -0.87 -12.62 -35.54
N GLU A 141 -1.54 -11.97 -34.58
CA GLU A 141 -1.45 -12.26 -33.15
C GLU A 141 -2.87 -12.27 -32.55
N PRO A 142 -3.11 -13.12 -31.55
CA PRO A 142 -4.40 -13.72 -31.26
C PRO A 142 -5.42 -12.69 -30.76
N GLU A 143 -6.69 -12.90 -31.08
CA GLU A 143 -7.81 -12.25 -30.40
C GLU A 143 -7.73 -12.56 -28.90
N LEU A 144 -7.07 -11.69 -28.15
CA LEU A 144 -7.22 -11.65 -26.70
C LEU A 144 -8.61 -11.09 -26.40
N PRO A 145 -9.34 -11.67 -25.45
CA PRO A 145 -10.70 -11.25 -25.16
C PRO A 145 -10.68 -9.78 -24.74
N LEU A 146 -11.42 -8.94 -25.48
CA LEU A 146 -11.77 -7.59 -25.07
C LEU A 146 -12.47 -7.69 -23.71
N LEU A 147 -11.71 -7.51 -22.62
CA LEU A 147 -12.26 -7.36 -21.29
C LEU A 147 -13.12 -6.11 -21.32
N GLN A 148 -14.42 -6.35 -21.31
CA GLN A 148 -15.45 -5.36 -21.52
C GLN A 148 -15.27 -4.22 -20.50
N VAL A 149 -15.46 -2.98 -20.94
CA VAL A 149 -15.47 -1.76 -20.12
C VAL A 149 -16.56 -1.82 -19.02
N THR A 150 -17.55 -2.70 -19.20
CA THR A 150 -18.77 -2.86 -18.40
C THR A 150 -18.60 -3.47 -16.99
N PRO A 151 -17.85 -4.58 -16.77
CA PRO A 151 -17.62 -5.14 -15.44
C PRO A 151 -16.89 -4.19 -14.48
N LEU A 152 -15.89 -3.44 -14.96
CA LEU A 152 -15.11 -2.53 -14.11
C LEU A 152 -15.96 -1.36 -13.60
N LEU A 153 -16.77 -0.77 -14.48
CA LEU A 153 -17.75 0.25 -14.09
C LEU A 153 -18.79 -0.29 -13.11
N LYS A 154 -19.24 -1.54 -13.29
CA LYS A 154 -20.21 -2.16 -12.38
C LYS A 154 -19.62 -2.43 -11.00
N LEU A 155 -18.35 -2.83 -10.94
CA LEU A 155 -17.61 -3.07 -9.70
C LEU A 155 -17.40 -1.76 -8.94
N LEU A 156 -16.98 -0.70 -9.63
CA LEU A 156 -16.84 0.62 -9.01
C LEU A 156 -18.19 1.16 -8.55
N ALA A 157 -19.27 0.99 -9.33
CA ALA A 157 -20.63 1.36 -8.93
C ALA A 157 -21.16 0.58 -7.70
N GLU A 158 -20.64 -0.62 -7.42
CA GLU A 158 -20.99 -1.42 -6.23
C GLU A 158 -20.43 -0.79 -4.95
N VAL A 159 -19.15 -0.42 -4.97
CA VAL A 159 -18.45 0.31 -3.87
C VAL A 159 -19.16 1.63 -3.56
N ASP A 160 -19.67 2.21 -4.61
CA ASP A 160 -20.27 3.51 -4.64
C ASP A 160 -21.77 3.49 -4.24
N ARG A 161 -22.38 2.31 -4.10
CA ARG A 161 -23.82 2.17 -3.76
C ARG A 161 -24.21 2.84 -2.44
N ASP A 162 -23.31 2.81 -1.46
CA ASP A 162 -23.55 3.39 -0.13
C ASP A 162 -23.20 4.88 -0.05
N SER A 163 -22.61 5.44 -1.12
CA SER A 163 -22.25 6.85 -1.22
C SER A 163 -23.20 7.58 -2.17
N ALA A 164 -23.77 8.70 -1.75
CA ALA A 164 -24.61 9.54 -2.61
C ALA A 164 -23.78 10.13 -3.76
N ILE A 165 -23.75 9.44 -4.89
CA ILE A 165 -22.99 9.84 -6.07
C ILE A 165 -23.87 10.64 -7.01
N PRO A 166 -23.35 11.75 -7.55
CA PRO A 166 -23.93 12.33 -8.76
C PRO A 166 -23.84 11.31 -9.89
N GLU A 167 -24.98 10.80 -10.35
CA GLU A 167 -25.04 9.97 -11.57
C GLU A 167 -24.33 10.73 -12.71
N GLY A 168 -23.32 10.10 -13.32
CA GLY A 168 -22.53 10.68 -14.40
C GLY A 168 -21.13 11.19 -14.02
N LEU A 169 -20.68 11.01 -12.77
CA LEU A 169 -19.32 11.38 -12.36
C LEU A 169 -18.24 10.52 -13.03
N LEU A 170 -18.46 9.21 -13.07
CA LEU A 170 -17.59 8.23 -13.74
C LEU A 170 -18.08 8.03 -15.18
N LEU A 171 -17.27 8.48 -16.14
CA LEU A 171 -17.62 8.44 -17.56
C LEU A 171 -17.15 7.13 -18.21
N THR A 172 -15.90 6.75 -17.97
CA THR A 172 -15.34 5.48 -18.48
C THR A 172 -14.37 4.85 -17.50
N ALA A 173 -14.29 3.52 -17.48
CA ALA A 173 -13.26 2.77 -16.78
C ALA A 173 -12.59 1.80 -17.76
N GLN A 174 -11.34 2.07 -18.12
CA GLN A 174 -10.59 1.27 -19.07
C GLN A 174 -9.48 0.48 -18.36
N PRO A 175 -9.47 -0.85 -18.46
CA PRO A 175 -8.35 -1.65 -17.99
C PRO A 175 -7.16 -1.54 -18.96
N LEU A 176 -5.96 -1.37 -18.41
CA LEU A 176 -4.69 -1.43 -19.14
C LEU A 176 -3.91 -2.68 -18.74
N PRO A 177 -4.07 -3.78 -19.48
CA PRO A 177 -3.48 -5.07 -19.13
C PRO A 177 -1.95 -5.04 -19.16
N GLU A 178 -1.33 -4.19 -19.97
CA GLU A 178 0.14 -4.07 -20.08
C GLU A 178 0.82 -3.69 -18.76
N ARG A 179 0.13 -2.95 -17.91
CA ARG A 179 0.62 -2.51 -16.60
C ARG A 179 -0.22 -3.05 -15.44
N ASN A 180 -1.11 -4.00 -15.72
CA ASN A 180 -2.09 -4.52 -14.77
C ASN A 180 -2.83 -3.41 -14.01
N GLY A 181 -3.19 -2.32 -14.72
CA GLY A 181 -3.73 -1.10 -14.12
C GLY A 181 -5.05 -0.69 -14.73
N ALA A 182 -5.69 0.33 -14.17
CA ALA A 182 -6.94 0.91 -14.69
C ALA A 182 -6.84 2.42 -14.86
N VAL A 183 -7.44 2.95 -15.93
CA VAL A 183 -7.66 4.39 -16.14
C VAL A 183 -9.14 4.69 -15.99
N LEU A 184 -9.47 5.60 -15.07
CA LEU A 184 -10.82 6.09 -14.83
C LEU A 184 -10.94 7.51 -15.35
N THR A 185 -11.86 7.73 -16.27
CA THR A 185 -12.17 9.07 -16.79
C THR A 185 -13.38 9.62 -16.06
N LEU A 186 -13.22 10.79 -15.45
CA LEU A 186 -14.22 11.48 -14.64
C LEU A 186 -14.70 12.77 -15.32
N ASP A 187 -15.91 13.21 -15.00
CA ASP A 187 -16.36 14.56 -15.34
C ASP A 187 -15.70 15.59 -14.40
N ALA A 188 -14.88 16.49 -14.96
CA ALA A 188 -14.19 17.51 -14.18
C ALA A 188 -15.10 18.41 -13.35
N LYS A 189 -16.28 18.75 -13.86
CA LYS A 189 -17.15 19.74 -13.23
C LYS A 189 -17.77 19.13 -11.98
N GLN A 190 -18.35 17.94 -12.12
CA GLN A 190 -18.90 17.19 -11.00
C GLN A 190 -17.82 16.78 -10.00
N TRP A 191 -16.61 16.43 -10.47
CA TRP A 191 -15.48 16.09 -9.60
C TRP A 191 -15.08 17.28 -8.73
N ARG A 192 -15.01 18.50 -9.29
CA ARG A 192 -14.64 19.72 -8.56
C ARG A 192 -15.70 20.21 -7.59
N GLU A 193 -16.97 19.90 -7.84
CA GLU A 193 -18.07 20.23 -6.92
C GLU A 193 -18.01 19.42 -5.61
N LEU A 194 -17.26 18.31 -5.58
CA LEU A 194 -17.11 17.48 -4.39
C LEU A 194 -16.10 18.07 -3.39
N PRO A 195 -16.39 18.00 -2.08
CA PRO A 195 -15.42 18.34 -1.04
C PRO A 195 -14.11 17.54 -1.20
N PRO A 196 -12.93 18.14 -0.95
CA PRO A 196 -11.64 17.46 -1.08
C PRO A 196 -11.53 16.15 -0.29
N SER A 197 -12.13 16.09 0.90
CA SER A 197 -12.19 14.86 1.71
C SER A 197 -13.03 13.75 1.08
N GLN A 198 -14.12 14.11 0.40
CA GLN A 198 -14.95 13.14 -0.31
C GLN A 198 -14.25 12.63 -1.58
N ARG A 199 -13.53 13.51 -2.29
CA ARG A 199 -12.67 13.10 -3.41
C ARG A 199 -11.64 12.07 -2.95
N LEU A 200 -10.92 12.35 -1.86
CA LEU A 200 -9.89 11.45 -1.33
C LEU A 200 -10.46 10.10 -0.92
N ASN A 201 -11.47 10.10 -0.04
CA ASN A 201 -12.09 8.87 0.45
C ASN A 201 -12.62 8.01 -0.71
N ARG A 202 -13.20 8.63 -1.74
CA ARG A 202 -13.72 7.92 -2.91
C ARG A 202 -12.60 7.33 -3.77
N THR A 203 -11.56 8.12 -4.07
CA THR A 203 -10.41 7.64 -4.82
C THR A 203 -9.68 6.51 -4.09
N GLU A 204 -9.59 6.57 -2.76
CA GLU A 204 -9.04 5.48 -1.95
C GLU A 204 -9.93 4.23 -1.97
N ALA A 205 -11.25 4.38 -1.86
CA ALA A 205 -12.18 3.26 -1.95
C ALA A 205 -12.14 2.56 -3.32
N TRP A 206 -12.07 3.32 -4.41
CA TRP A 206 -11.87 2.76 -5.75
C TRP A 206 -10.52 2.06 -5.90
N TRP A 207 -9.47 2.61 -5.29
CA TRP A 207 -8.15 2.00 -5.31
C TRP A 207 -8.08 0.70 -4.51
N GLU A 208 -8.70 0.65 -3.33
CA GLU A 208 -8.78 -0.56 -2.51
C GLU A 208 -9.54 -1.67 -3.24
N GLN A 209 -10.70 -1.35 -3.82
CA GLN A 209 -11.47 -2.31 -4.60
C GLN A 209 -10.69 -2.85 -5.81
N LEU A 210 -9.95 -2.00 -6.52
CA LEU A 210 -9.16 -2.43 -7.67
C LEU A 210 -7.99 -3.33 -7.25
N GLN A 211 -7.37 -3.09 -6.09
CA GLN A 211 -6.35 -3.99 -5.55
C GLN A 211 -6.93 -5.37 -5.19
N GLU A 212 -8.15 -5.44 -4.65
CA GLU A 212 -8.83 -6.72 -4.37
C GLU A 212 -9.09 -7.52 -5.65
N GLU A 213 -9.38 -6.84 -6.76
CA GLU A 213 -9.51 -7.44 -8.10
C GLU A 213 -8.16 -7.75 -8.77
N GLY A 214 -7.05 -7.42 -8.11
CA GLY A 214 -5.69 -7.73 -8.56
C GLY A 214 -5.05 -6.68 -9.47
N TYR A 215 -5.55 -5.44 -9.50
CA TYR A 215 -4.90 -4.33 -10.20
C TYR A 215 -3.78 -3.71 -9.35
N ASP A 216 -2.67 -3.39 -10.01
CA ASP A 216 -1.46 -2.84 -9.40
C ASP A 216 -1.28 -1.33 -9.63
N ASP A 217 -2.12 -0.70 -10.47
CA ASP A 217 -2.06 0.73 -10.76
C ASP A 217 -3.44 1.33 -11.07
N LEU A 218 -3.65 2.60 -10.69
CA LEU A 218 -4.90 3.32 -10.90
C LEU A 218 -4.64 4.78 -11.28
N THR A 219 -5.06 5.19 -12.48
CA THR A 219 -4.94 6.58 -12.92
C THR A 219 -6.33 7.18 -13.05
N LEU A 220 -6.60 8.29 -12.36
CA LEU A 220 -7.81 9.07 -12.55
C LEU A 220 -7.49 10.24 -13.47
N GLU A 221 -8.24 10.37 -14.56
CA GLU A 221 -8.10 11.43 -15.55
C GLU A 221 -9.43 12.16 -15.77
N ASP A 222 -9.35 13.39 -16.25
CA ASP A 222 -10.49 14.14 -16.79
C ASP A 222 -10.74 13.77 -18.26
N THR A 223 -11.88 14.20 -18.81
CA THR A 223 -12.21 14.19 -20.25
C THR A 223 -11.12 14.80 -21.14
N ASP A 224 -10.36 15.76 -20.64
CA ASP A 224 -9.21 16.38 -21.31
C ASP A 224 -7.88 15.60 -21.10
N HIS A 225 -7.93 14.37 -20.55
CA HIS A 225 -6.76 13.57 -20.15
C HIS A 225 -5.85 14.23 -19.11
N HIS A 226 -6.38 15.19 -18.34
CA HIS A 226 -5.66 15.78 -17.22
C HIS A 226 -5.66 14.84 -16.03
N LEU A 227 -4.48 14.60 -15.46
CA LEU A 227 -4.32 13.75 -14.29
C LEU A 227 -4.98 14.37 -13.06
N LEU A 228 -5.90 13.63 -12.44
CA LEU A 228 -6.65 14.02 -11.25
C LEU A 228 -6.15 13.27 -10.01
N ALA A 229 -5.79 11.99 -10.14
CA ALA A 229 -5.19 11.23 -9.05
C ALA A 229 -4.40 10.02 -9.55
N ARG A 230 -3.45 9.55 -8.73
CA ARG A 230 -2.73 8.28 -8.93
C ARG A 230 -2.27 7.68 -7.60
N PRO A 231 -1.99 6.37 -7.50
CA PRO A 231 -1.39 5.79 -6.30
C PRO A 231 0.02 6.34 -6.07
N SER A 232 0.38 6.53 -4.81
CA SER A 232 1.74 6.89 -4.44
C SER A 232 2.68 5.72 -4.74
N ARG A 233 3.81 6.01 -5.40
CA ARG A 233 4.90 5.03 -5.60
C ARG A 233 5.65 4.71 -4.30
N VAL A 234 5.53 5.59 -3.29
CA VAL A 234 6.24 5.47 -2.01
C VAL A 234 5.24 5.77 -0.89
N GLY A 235 4.94 4.76 -0.08
CA GLY A 235 3.89 4.82 0.93
C GLY A 235 2.51 4.41 0.40
N ASN A 236 1.60 4.07 1.31
CA ASN A 236 0.22 3.70 0.95
C ASN A 236 -0.63 4.97 0.88
N GLY A 237 -1.29 5.20 -0.24
CA GLY A 237 -2.25 6.30 -0.39
C GLY A 237 -2.32 6.84 -1.82
N MET A 238 -3.37 7.64 -2.07
CA MET A 238 -3.61 8.26 -3.37
C MET A 238 -3.09 9.71 -3.38
N ILE A 239 -2.33 10.05 -4.42
CA ILE A 239 -1.88 11.43 -4.67
C ILE A 239 -2.94 12.11 -5.52
N MET A 240 -3.51 13.19 -4.99
CA MET A 240 -4.45 14.06 -5.70
C MET A 240 -3.70 15.18 -6.42
N PHE A 241 -4.09 15.43 -7.66
CA PHE A 241 -3.65 16.58 -8.44
C PHE A 241 -4.83 17.52 -8.59
N ASP A 242 -4.66 18.78 -8.17
CA ASP A 242 -5.64 19.79 -8.50
C ASP A 242 -5.47 20.20 -9.97
N PRO A 243 -6.56 20.34 -10.74
CA PRO A 243 -6.52 20.69 -12.16
C PRO A 243 -6.11 22.16 -12.43
N GLN A 244 -5.32 22.78 -11.55
CA GLN A 244 -4.85 24.15 -11.63
C GLN A 244 -3.40 24.24 -11.13
N THR A 245 -2.44 23.88 -11.97
CA THR A 245 -1.09 24.49 -12.01
C THR A 245 -0.35 23.99 -13.25
N THR A 246 -0.70 24.54 -14.40
CA THR A 246 0.24 24.66 -15.52
C THR A 246 0.55 26.15 -15.67
N PRO A 247 1.81 26.60 -15.58
CA PRO A 247 2.19 27.96 -15.96
C PRO A 247 2.02 28.21 -17.46
#